data_AF-A0A1V1UNL2-F1
#
_entry.id   AF-A0A1V1UNL2-F1
#
_cell.length_a   1.000
_cell.length_b   1.000
_cell.length_c   1.000
_cell.angle_alpha   90.00
_cell.angle_beta   90.00
_cell.angle_gamma   90.00
#
_symmetry.space_group_name_H-M   'P 1'
#
loop_
_entity.id
_entity.type
_entity.pdbx_description
1 polymer ?
#
loop_
_entity_poly.entity_id
_entity_poly.type
_entity_poly.pdbx_seq_one_letter_code
_entity_poly.pdbx_strand_id
1 'polypeptide(L)'
;MGLDVYIGVQGSDEHVLYLRNHSEFFELMCTPEPEPIYPNYSDFKISLPMIDRMEKRIKADFHAEGLSKDSIPQTLPDNLEDRDALNTPWREFLPSYLCIMKDFRILIRQHGYLVCSWSA
;
A
#
# COMPACT_ATOMS: atom_id res chain seq x y z
N MET A 1 5.56 13.70 -14.93
CA MET A 1 6.24 13.18 -13.74
C MET A 1 5.36 12.08 -13.18
N GLY A 2 5.94 11.03 -12.61
CA GLY A 2 5.20 9.86 -12.11
C GLY A 2 5.25 9.85 -10.59
N LEU A 3 4.27 9.19 -9.96
CA LEU A 3 4.23 9.02 -8.51
C LEU A 3 5.10 7.82 -8.12
N ASP A 4 6.08 8.03 -7.28
CA ASP A 4 6.91 6.99 -6.68
C ASP A 4 6.58 6.88 -5.19
N VAL A 5 6.21 5.69 -4.72
CA VAL A 5 5.86 5.42 -3.31
C VAL A 5 6.79 4.35 -2.74
N TYR A 6 7.42 4.65 -1.62
CA TYR A 6 8.36 3.79 -0.91
C TYR A 6 7.84 3.51 0.49
N ILE A 7 7.75 2.23 0.85
CA ILE A 7 7.34 1.79 2.18
C ILE A 7 8.50 1.08 2.85
N GLY A 8 8.87 1.50 4.05
CA GLY A 8 10.00 0.96 4.79
C GLY A 8 9.71 0.73 6.27
N VAL A 9 10.53 -0.07 6.92
CA VAL A 9 10.58 -0.16 8.38
C VAL A 9 11.43 1.01 8.90
N GLN A 10 10.95 1.71 9.94
CA GLN A 10 11.72 2.82 10.51
C GLN A 10 13.10 2.33 10.99
N GLY A 11 14.17 3.01 10.58
CA GLY A 11 15.54 2.70 10.99
C GLY A 11 16.13 1.48 10.28
N SER A 12 15.45 0.96 9.26
CA SER A 12 16.00 -0.01 8.31
C SER A 12 16.26 0.67 6.96
N ASP A 13 17.35 0.28 6.30
CA ASP A 13 17.63 0.65 4.91
C ASP A 13 16.88 -0.24 3.91
N GLU A 14 16.15 -1.26 4.39
CA GLU A 14 15.37 -2.15 3.55
C GLU A 14 13.99 -1.55 3.23
N HIS A 15 13.73 -1.36 1.94
CA HIS A 15 12.39 -1.08 1.43
C HIS A 15 11.57 -2.37 1.43
N VAL A 16 10.40 -2.31 2.06
CA VAL A 16 9.42 -3.40 2.11
C VAL A 16 8.61 -3.46 0.81
N LEU A 17 8.32 -2.29 0.25
CA LEU A 17 7.54 -2.17 -0.97
C LEU A 17 7.92 -0.88 -1.70
N TYR A 18 8.05 -0.98 -3.02
CA TYR A 18 8.09 0.15 -3.93
C TYR A 18 6.92 0.04 -4.91
N LEU A 19 6.26 1.15 -5.22
CA LEU A 19 5.17 1.23 -6.18
C LEU A 19 5.32 2.46 -7.05
N ARG A 20 5.16 2.29 -8.36
CA ARG A 20 5.19 3.37 -9.33
C ARG A 20 3.82 3.61 -9.97
N ASN A 21 3.33 4.84 -9.89
CA ASN A 21 2.06 5.33 -10.42
C ASN A 21 0.80 4.65 -9.84
N HIS A 22 0.88 4.04 -8.66
CA HIS A 22 -0.29 3.48 -7.97
C HIS A 22 -1.05 4.58 -7.17
N SER A 23 -1.50 5.63 -7.86
CA SER A 23 -2.13 6.80 -7.23
C SER A 23 -3.37 6.45 -6.42
N GLU A 24 -4.25 5.60 -6.95
CA GLU A 24 -5.47 5.18 -6.24
C GLU A 24 -5.15 4.46 -4.92
N PHE A 25 -4.09 3.63 -4.89
CA PHE A 25 -3.67 2.94 -3.67
C PHE A 25 -3.01 3.92 -2.68
N PHE A 26 -2.21 4.86 -3.18
CA PHE A 26 -1.60 5.91 -2.37
C PHE A 26 -2.65 6.85 -1.73
N GLU A 27 -3.70 7.21 -2.48
CA GLU A 27 -4.81 8.02 -1.96
C GLU A 27 -5.53 7.36 -0.77
N LEU A 28 -5.62 6.02 -0.75
CA LEU A 28 -6.16 5.29 0.41
C LEU A 28 -5.29 5.46 1.66
N MET A 29 -3.97 5.60 1.51
CA MET A 29 -3.06 5.89 2.63
C MET A 29 -3.22 7.33 3.12
N CYS A 30 -3.44 8.25 2.19
CA CYS A 30 -3.59 9.67 2.45
C CYS A 30 -4.98 10.08 2.95
N THR A 31 -5.91 9.12 3.16
CA THR A 31 -7.29 9.39 3.57
C THR A 31 -7.65 8.67 4.88
N PRO A 32 -7.90 9.39 5.99
CA PRO A 32 -7.72 10.84 6.16
C PRO A 32 -6.26 11.27 6.07
N GLU A 33 -6.02 12.56 5.87
CA GLU A 33 -4.68 13.15 5.73
C GLU A 33 -3.78 12.71 6.91
N PRO A 34 -2.66 12.01 6.63
CA PRO A 34 -1.81 11.49 7.67
C PRO A 34 -0.89 12.60 8.20
N GLU A 35 -0.64 12.59 9.50
CA GLU A 35 0.32 13.51 10.10
C GLU A 35 1.76 13.13 9.69
N PRO A 36 2.58 14.12 9.29
CA PRO A 36 3.95 13.86 8.92
C PRO A 36 4.79 13.46 10.15
N ILE A 37 5.80 12.62 9.93
CA ILE A 37 6.74 12.19 10.99
C ILE A 37 7.56 13.38 11.50
N TYR A 38 7.97 14.27 10.59
CA TYR A 38 8.79 15.42 10.87
C TYR A 38 8.18 16.70 10.30
N PRO A 39 8.30 17.85 10.99
CA PRO A 39 7.91 19.14 10.44
C PRO A 39 8.63 19.40 9.12
N ASN A 40 7.89 19.81 8.09
CA ASN A 40 8.34 20.09 6.72
C ASN A 40 8.66 18.88 5.83
N TYR A 41 8.41 17.65 6.30
CA TYR A 41 8.46 16.45 5.47
C TYR A 41 7.05 15.96 5.19
N SER A 42 6.85 15.28 4.06
CA SER A 42 5.59 14.64 3.69
C SER A 42 5.55 13.15 4.03
N ASP A 43 6.64 12.60 4.59
CA ASP A 43 6.71 11.21 5.04
C ASP A 43 5.82 10.99 6.26
N PHE A 44 5.07 9.89 6.28
CA PHE A 44 4.10 9.63 7.34
C PHE A 44 4.09 8.17 7.80
N LYS A 45 3.51 7.94 8.99
CA LYS A 45 3.42 6.60 9.59
C LYS A 45 2.22 5.84 9.06
N ILE A 46 2.45 4.61 8.64
CA ILE A 46 1.41 3.61 8.40
C ILE A 46 1.25 2.76 9.65
N SER A 47 0.06 2.83 10.24
CA SER A 47 -0.30 2.15 11.49
C SER A 47 -1.36 1.07 11.25
N LEU A 48 -1.57 0.15 12.22
CA LEU A 48 -2.61 -0.87 12.12
C LEU A 48 -4.01 -0.28 11.85
N PRO A 49 -4.46 0.80 12.51
CA PRO A 49 -5.75 1.41 12.19
C PRO A 49 -5.85 1.94 10.75
N MET A 50 -4.74 2.38 10.16
CA MET A 50 -4.71 2.79 8.75
C MET A 50 -4.87 1.58 7.83
N ILE A 51 -4.12 0.50 8.09
CA ILE A 51 -4.27 -0.78 7.38
C ILE A 51 -5.70 -1.32 7.48
N ASP A 52 -6.31 -1.30 8.67
CA ASP A 52 -7.69 -1.77 8.86
C ASP A 52 -8.69 -1.00 7.97
N ARG A 53 -8.51 0.31 7.81
CA ARG A 53 -9.37 1.14 6.94
C ARG A 53 -9.12 0.85 5.47
N MET A 54 -7.86 0.82 5.05
CA MET A 54 -7.48 0.52 3.67
C MET A 54 -7.99 -0.86 3.26
N GLU A 55 -7.72 -1.88 4.08
CA GLU A 55 -8.15 -3.25 3.85
C GLU A 55 -9.68 -3.35 3.77
N LYS A 56 -10.43 -2.63 4.62
CA LYS A 56 -11.88 -2.58 4.55
C LYS A 56 -12.37 -2.02 3.20
N ARG A 57 -11.76 -0.95 2.70
CA ARG A 57 -12.11 -0.36 1.41
C ARG A 57 -11.77 -1.29 0.26
N ILE A 58 -10.54 -1.80 0.22
CA ILE A 58 -10.07 -2.73 -0.82
C ILE A 58 -10.93 -3.99 -0.85
N LYS A 59 -11.33 -4.55 0.30
CA LYS A 59 -12.24 -5.72 0.37
C LYS A 59 -13.63 -5.42 -0.16
N ALA A 60 -14.16 -4.21 0.09
CA ALA A 60 -15.45 -3.81 -0.44
C ALA A 60 -15.41 -3.74 -1.97
N ASP A 61 -14.37 -3.12 -2.53
CA ASP A 61 -14.17 -3.03 -3.98
C ASP A 61 -13.92 -4.43 -4.58
N PHE A 62 -13.12 -5.27 -3.93
CA PHE A 62 -12.85 -6.66 -4.36
C PHE A 62 -14.14 -7.48 -4.45
N HIS A 63 -15.04 -7.33 -3.49
CA HIS A 63 -16.33 -8.02 -3.50
C HIS A 63 -17.29 -7.42 -4.54
N ALA A 64 -17.26 -6.10 -4.76
CA ALA A 64 -18.09 -5.44 -5.77
C ALA A 64 -17.71 -5.89 -7.20
N GLU A 65 -16.42 -6.12 -7.44
CA GLU A 65 -15.88 -6.67 -8.70
C GLU A 65 -16.13 -8.19 -8.87
N GLY A 66 -16.75 -8.84 -7.88
CA GLY A 66 -17.06 -10.27 -7.94
C GLY A 66 -15.84 -11.19 -7.88
N LEU A 67 -14.72 -10.73 -7.32
CA LEU A 67 -13.48 -11.49 -7.25
C LEU A 67 -13.56 -12.59 -6.17
N SER A 68 -13.01 -13.77 -6.46
CA SER A 68 -12.91 -14.88 -5.50
C SER A 68 -11.65 -14.73 -4.63
N LYS A 69 -11.72 -15.15 -3.36
CA LYS A 69 -10.55 -15.22 -2.47
C LYS A 69 -9.38 -16.00 -3.04
N ASP A 70 -9.64 -16.98 -3.91
CA ASP A 70 -8.62 -17.78 -4.58
C ASP A 70 -7.74 -16.95 -5.55
N SER A 71 -8.19 -15.74 -5.91
CA SER A 71 -7.40 -14.80 -6.71
C SER A 71 -6.34 -14.04 -5.89
N ILE A 72 -6.43 -14.06 -4.55
CA ILE A 72 -5.47 -13.39 -3.68
C ILE A 72 -4.19 -14.24 -3.66
N PRO A 73 -3.06 -13.71 -4.14
CA PRO A 73 -1.83 -14.49 -4.18
C PRO A 73 -1.31 -14.75 -2.77
N GLN A 74 -0.60 -15.87 -2.58
CA GLN A 74 -0.02 -16.21 -1.26
C GLN A 74 1.18 -15.32 -0.91
N THR A 75 1.92 -14.89 -1.92
CA THR A 75 3.06 -13.97 -1.86
C THR A 75 2.85 -12.86 -2.88
N LEU A 76 3.44 -11.71 -2.63
CA LEU A 76 3.35 -10.59 -3.57
C LEU A 76 3.97 -11.00 -4.92
N PRO A 77 3.32 -10.68 -6.06
CA PRO A 77 3.91 -10.92 -7.36
C PRO A 77 5.20 -10.13 -7.55
N ASP A 78 6.20 -10.75 -8.18
CA ASP A 78 7.42 -10.06 -8.59
C ASP A 78 7.08 -8.92 -9.58
N ASN A 79 7.83 -7.81 -9.51
CA ASN A 79 7.71 -6.65 -10.39
C ASN A 79 6.33 -5.96 -10.36
N LEU A 80 5.64 -5.97 -9.21
CA LEU A 80 4.40 -5.20 -9.05
C LEU A 80 4.65 -3.71 -9.33
N GLU A 81 5.83 -3.21 -8.97
CA GLU A 81 6.34 -1.87 -9.22
C GLU A 81 6.43 -1.49 -10.70
N ASP A 82 6.61 -2.46 -11.59
CA ASP A 82 6.76 -2.26 -13.04
C ASP A 82 5.41 -2.39 -13.77
N ARG A 83 4.35 -2.81 -13.07
CA ARG A 83 3.03 -2.91 -13.69
C ARG A 83 2.51 -1.51 -13.99
N ASP A 84 1.97 -1.34 -15.19
CA ASP A 84 1.42 -0.07 -15.65
C ASP A 84 0.09 0.25 -14.93
N ALA A 85 0.19 0.79 -13.72
CA ALA A 85 -0.95 1.14 -12.88
C ALA A 85 -1.82 2.25 -13.48
N LEU A 86 -1.31 3.05 -14.43
CA LEU A 86 -2.09 4.11 -15.07
C LEU A 86 -3.08 3.55 -16.09
N ASN A 87 -2.71 2.47 -16.79
CA ASN A 87 -3.54 1.89 -17.84
C ASN A 87 -4.16 0.54 -17.46
N THR A 88 -3.75 -0.04 -16.33
CA THR A 88 -4.30 -1.29 -15.82
C THR A 88 -5.51 -1.01 -14.92
N PRO A 89 -6.67 -1.66 -15.14
CA PRO A 89 -7.84 -1.46 -14.30
C PRO A 89 -7.60 -1.77 -12.82
N TRP A 90 -8.15 -0.93 -11.93
CA TRP A 90 -8.08 -1.08 -10.46
C TRP A 90 -8.34 -2.53 -9.98
N ARG A 91 -9.36 -3.19 -10.56
CA ARG A 91 -9.75 -4.56 -10.22
C ARG A 91 -8.62 -5.59 -10.34
N GLU A 92 -7.66 -5.36 -11.24
CA GLU A 92 -6.54 -6.29 -11.45
C GLU A 92 -5.47 -6.19 -10.36
N PHE A 93 -5.45 -5.10 -9.60
CA PHE A 93 -4.53 -4.90 -8.50
C PHE A 93 -5.15 -5.24 -7.14
N LEU A 94 -6.48 -5.24 -7.01
CA LEU A 94 -7.19 -5.56 -5.77
C LEU A 94 -6.66 -6.83 -5.06
N PRO A 95 -6.40 -7.96 -5.74
CA PRO A 95 -5.84 -9.14 -5.07
C PRO A 95 -4.42 -8.90 -4.51
N SER A 96 -3.58 -8.18 -5.25
CA SER A 96 -2.21 -7.85 -4.84
C SER A 96 -2.21 -6.87 -3.66
N TYR A 97 -3.09 -5.87 -3.67
CA TYR A 97 -3.22 -4.95 -2.53
C TYR A 97 -3.71 -5.64 -1.26
N LEU A 98 -4.60 -6.64 -1.37
CA LEU A 98 -4.98 -7.45 -0.21
C LEU A 98 -3.80 -8.29 0.33
N CYS A 99 -2.93 -8.79 -0.54
CA CYS A 99 -1.68 -9.42 -0.12
C CYS A 99 -0.78 -8.42 0.62
N ILE A 100 -0.60 -7.20 0.09
CA ILE A 100 0.16 -6.13 0.74
C ILE A 100 -0.39 -5.82 2.15
N MET A 101 -1.71 -5.72 2.32
CA MET A 101 -2.31 -5.46 3.64
C MET A 101 -1.96 -6.54 4.67
N LYS A 102 -1.90 -7.81 4.26
CA LYS A 102 -1.49 -8.92 5.12
C LYS A 102 -0.02 -8.77 5.53
N ASP A 103 0.87 -8.47 4.59
CA ASP A 103 2.30 -8.35 4.85
C ASP A 103 2.62 -7.12 5.72
N PHE A 104 1.99 -5.98 5.43
CA PHE A 104 2.09 -4.79 6.27
C PHE A 104 1.63 -5.04 7.69
N ARG A 105 0.54 -5.79 7.89
CA ARG A 105 0.07 -6.13 9.24
C ARG A 105 1.10 -6.95 10.02
N ILE A 106 1.79 -7.87 9.37
CA ILE A 106 2.86 -8.67 10.00
C ILE A 106 4.00 -7.74 10.42
N LEU A 107 4.48 -6.90 9.51
CA LEU A 107 5.60 -6.01 9.76
C LEU A 107 5.29 -4.94 10.80
N ILE A 108 4.10 -4.34 10.77
CA ILE A 108 3.66 -3.38 11.79
C ILE A 108 3.58 -4.04 13.17
N ARG A 109 3.16 -5.31 13.26
CA ARG A 109 3.17 -6.03 14.55
C ARG A 109 4.59 -6.32 15.06
N GLN A 110 5.55 -6.52 14.16
CA GLN A 110 6.95 -6.78 14.51
C GLN A 110 7.72 -5.49 14.86
N HIS A 111 7.42 -4.38 14.18
CA HIS A 111 8.23 -3.16 14.21
C HIS A 111 7.48 -1.92 14.73
N GLY A 112 6.17 -2.02 14.99
CA GLY A 112 5.32 -0.95 15.53
C GLY A 112 4.59 -0.13 14.46
N TYR A 113 5.30 0.34 13.42
CA TYR A 113 4.73 1.05 12.27
C TYR A 113 5.65 0.97 11.05
N LEU A 114 5.09 1.26 9.87
CA LEU A 114 5.86 1.45 8.63
C LEU A 114 5.93 2.94 8.29
N VAL A 115 6.93 3.33 7.53
CA VAL A 115 7.10 4.69 7.01
C VAL A 115 6.71 4.69 5.54
N CYS A 116 5.85 5.62 5.14
CA CYS A 116 5.55 5.91 3.76
C CYS A 116 6.32 7.17 3.34
N SER A 117 7.11 7.05 2.28
CA SER A 117 7.82 8.13 1.61
C SER A 117 7.40 8.20 0.15
N TRP A 118 7.32 9.38 -0.44
CA TRP A 118 6.84 9.51 -1.82
C TRP A 118 7.41 10.73 -2.56
N SER A 119 7.38 10.67 -3.89
CA SER A 119 7.77 11.73 -4.81
C SER A 119 6.82 11.74 -6.01
N ALA A 120 6.37 12.92 -6.47
CA ALA A 120 5.46 13.07 -7.61
C ALA A 120 5.92 14.16 -8.58
#